data_AF-A0A9D2EC95-F1
#
_entry.id   AF-A0A9D2EC95-F1
#
_cell.length_a   1.000
_cell.length_b   1.000
_cell.length_c   1.000
_cell.angle_alpha   90.00
_cell.angle_beta   90.00
_cell.angle_gamma   90.00
#
_symmetry.space_group_name_H-M   'P 1'
#
loop_
_entity.id
_entity.type
_entity.pdbx_description
1 polymer ?
#
loop_
_entity_poly.entity_id
_entity_poly.type
_entity_poly.pdbx_seq_one_letter_code
_entity_poly.pdbx_strand_id
1 'polypeptide(L)'
;MSQQPPEYGPEGPEGQPQNPGGAPPPPPPPPGQGPGQAPPPPPGQTPPPPPPGQGPGQAPPPPPPGPGQPPNYGAAPEPPSAYPNPQQGGFQSPPPPGPDSYGQYGQPGPGYNGPPQAPQFNANPYAQPYPQQFSVGAAISYGWNAVFKAGGFWIGLTVIAWLVVVLVSFLLNPAVSASFEGFGTDYSRVAVPGFTVMGLVANLITGIITGIMGGVFANGGLRQTAGQKPSFGEAFTVPNMQNVLIWAVVWTVVSGLLTTISSALSIVTLVVGFLTLFAYPFIIDRNMSWIDGVKGSVQMVTQNLGSTILLMLALLGINIVGALLCGLGLLITAPLSVAASVFAYRSFSQQPIAPPA
;
A
#
# COMPACT_ATOMS: atom_id res chain seq x y z
N MET A 1 21.36 -80.20 -17.16
CA MET A 1 20.50 -81.04 -16.30
C MET A 1 20.05 -80.12 -15.18
N SER A 2 18.87 -79.47 -15.27
CA SER A 2 17.49 -80.03 -15.28
C SER A 2 17.11 -80.50 -13.87
N GLN A 3 15.98 -80.11 -13.26
CA GLN A 3 14.65 -79.74 -13.81
C GLN A 3 14.13 -78.35 -13.36
N GLN A 4 12.91 -77.97 -13.80
CA GLN A 4 12.22 -76.69 -13.53
C GLN A 4 10.65 -76.87 -13.44
N PRO A 5 9.78 -75.84 -13.65
CA PRO A 5 8.62 -75.42 -12.82
C PRO A 5 7.30 -76.25 -13.11
N PRO A 6 6.03 -75.90 -12.71
CA PRO A 6 5.42 -74.65 -12.18
C PRO A 6 4.44 -74.89 -10.96
N GLU A 7 3.29 -74.23 -10.64
CA GLU A 7 2.41 -73.22 -11.29
C GLU A 7 1.40 -72.47 -10.35
N TYR A 8 0.93 -71.27 -10.77
CA TYR A 8 -0.32 -70.50 -10.48
C TYR A 8 -0.71 -69.95 -9.07
N GLY A 9 -1.57 -68.90 -9.08
CA GLY A 9 -2.16 -68.13 -7.95
C GLY A 9 -3.70 -68.25 -7.87
N PRO A 10 -4.52 -67.21 -7.53
CA PRO A 10 -4.27 -65.76 -7.45
C PRO A 10 -4.95 -65.01 -6.25
N GLU A 11 -5.23 -63.70 -6.39
CA GLU A 11 -6.24 -62.82 -5.71
C GLU A 11 -5.95 -62.09 -4.36
N GLY A 12 -6.15 -60.75 -4.40
CA GLY A 12 -7.01 -60.00 -3.46
C GLY A 12 -6.46 -59.44 -2.13
N PRO A 13 -6.38 -58.09 -1.97
CA PRO A 13 -6.34 -57.43 -0.66
C PRO A 13 -7.72 -56.86 -0.27
N GLU A 14 -8.42 -57.50 0.68
CA GLU A 14 -9.68 -57.01 1.26
C GLU A 14 -9.50 -56.50 2.71
N GLY A 15 -10.41 -55.63 3.18
CA GLY A 15 -10.60 -55.41 4.62
C GLY A 15 -10.32 -54.02 5.19
N GLN A 16 -11.00 -52.97 4.71
CA GLN A 16 -11.29 -51.77 5.52
C GLN A 16 -12.81 -51.53 5.61
N PRO A 17 -13.32 -51.01 6.74
CA PRO A 17 -14.75 -51.06 7.07
C PRO A 17 -15.62 -50.06 6.28
N GLN A 18 -16.85 -50.47 6.02
CA GLN A 18 -17.86 -49.70 5.29
C GLN A 18 -18.42 -48.54 6.13
N ASN A 19 -18.68 -47.40 5.48
CA ASN A 19 -19.43 -46.27 6.05
C ASN A 19 -20.66 -45.97 5.17
N PRO A 20 -21.90 -46.28 5.60
CA PRO A 20 -23.08 -46.24 4.74
C PRO A 20 -23.75 -44.86 4.72
N GLY A 21 -23.38 -44.00 3.75
CA GLY A 21 -24.07 -42.71 3.60
C GLY A 21 -23.44 -41.70 2.64
N GLY A 22 -23.38 -42.01 1.34
CA GLY A 22 -22.95 -41.02 0.33
C GLY A 22 -23.32 -41.45 -1.10
N ALA A 23 -24.03 -40.59 -1.83
CA ALA A 23 -24.20 -40.75 -3.26
C ALA A 23 -22.89 -40.33 -3.99
N PRO A 24 -22.52 -40.99 -5.11
CA PRO A 24 -21.33 -40.62 -5.86
C PRO A 24 -21.45 -39.21 -6.46
N PRO A 25 -20.34 -38.44 -6.54
CA PRO A 25 -20.35 -37.14 -7.20
C PRO A 25 -20.60 -37.29 -8.71
N PRO A 26 -21.26 -36.31 -9.36
CA PRO A 26 -21.46 -36.33 -10.81
C PRO A 26 -20.12 -36.17 -11.56
N PRO A 27 -20.02 -36.70 -12.80
CA PRO A 27 -18.81 -36.58 -13.61
C PRO A 27 -18.55 -35.11 -14.01
N PRO A 28 -17.27 -34.72 -14.24
CA PRO A 28 -16.93 -33.38 -14.68
C PRO A 28 -17.46 -33.10 -16.10
N PRO A 29 -17.82 -31.84 -16.43
CA PRO A 29 -18.29 -31.47 -17.76
C PRO A 29 -17.16 -31.54 -18.81
N PRO A 30 -17.49 -31.71 -20.11
CA PRO A 30 -16.51 -31.65 -21.18
C PRO A 30 -15.80 -30.28 -21.25
N PRO A 31 -14.52 -30.20 -21.64
CA PRO A 31 -13.82 -28.92 -21.77
C PRO A 31 -14.43 -28.02 -22.85
N GLY A 32 -14.71 -26.76 -22.53
CA GLY A 32 -14.90 -25.70 -23.54
C GLY A 32 -16.24 -24.97 -23.59
N GLN A 33 -17.13 -25.06 -22.59
CA GLN A 33 -18.37 -24.24 -22.54
C GLN A 33 -18.49 -23.46 -21.23
N GLY A 34 -18.81 -22.17 -21.35
CA GLY A 34 -18.99 -21.26 -20.21
C GLY A 34 -20.42 -21.29 -19.63
N PRO A 35 -20.62 -20.82 -18.38
CA PRO A 35 -21.93 -20.83 -17.74
C PRO A 35 -22.86 -19.77 -18.34
N GLY A 36 -24.07 -20.14 -18.76
CA GLY A 36 -25.11 -19.15 -19.07
C GLY A 36 -26.29 -19.56 -19.97
N GLN A 37 -26.28 -20.71 -20.65
CA GLN A 37 -27.36 -21.09 -21.58
C GLN A 37 -27.82 -22.53 -21.36
N ALA A 38 -29.10 -22.70 -21.05
CA ALA A 38 -29.77 -24.00 -20.99
C ALA A 38 -30.44 -24.31 -22.35
N PRO A 39 -30.44 -25.58 -22.82
CA PRO A 39 -31.14 -25.94 -24.05
C PRO A 39 -32.67 -25.77 -23.91
N PRO A 40 -33.39 -25.37 -24.98
CA PRO A 40 -34.84 -25.33 -24.97
C PRO A 40 -35.45 -26.76 -24.94
N PRO A 41 -36.56 -26.98 -24.23
CA PRO A 41 -37.25 -28.28 -24.22
C PRO A 41 -37.94 -28.56 -25.56
N PRO A 42 -38.11 -29.84 -25.95
CA PRO A 42 -38.77 -30.20 -27.21
C PRO A 42 -40.29 -29.92 -27.18
N PRO A 43 -40.94 -29.59 -28.31
CA PRO A 43 -42.36 -29.28 -28.34
C PRO A 43 -43.24 -30.52 -28.16
N GLY A 44 -44.26 -30.42 -27.30
CA GLY A 44 -45.40 -31.34 -27.29
C GLY A 44 -45.40 -32.43 -26.20
N GLN A 45 -45.75 -32.04 -24.97
CA GLN A 45 -46.46 -32.90 -24.00
C GLN A 45 -47.09 -32.05 -22.89
N THR A 46 -48.33 -32.34 -22.52
CA THR A 46 -49.10 -31.62 -21.49
C THR A 46 -49.01 -32.33 -20.14
N PRO A 47 -48.68 -31.63 -19.03
CA PRO A 47 -48.69 -32.23 -17.70
C PRO A 47 -50.10 -32.69 -17.24
N PRO A 48 -50.21 -33.78 -16.46
CA PRO A 48 -51.49 -34.29 -15.94
C PRO A 48 -52.00 -33.49 -14.71
N PRO A 49 -53.29 -33.64 -14.35
CA PRO A 49 -53.92 -32.89 -13.26
C PRO A 49 -53.54 -33.40 -11.85
N PRO A 50 -53.56 -32.53 -10.81
CA PRO A 50 -53.28 -32.91 -9.42
C PRO A 50 -54.48 -33.56 -8.70
N PRO A 51 -54.25 -34.35 -7.63
CA PRO A 51 -55.30 -34.99 -6.84
C PRO A 51 -56.03 -34.02 -5.87
N PRO A 52 -57.26 -34.35 -5.42
CA PRO A 52 -58.11 -33.43 -4.65
C PRO A 52 -57.87 -33.46 -3.13
N GLY A 53 -57.88 -32.30 -2.48
CA GLY A 53 -57.84 -32.22 -1.02
C GLY A 53 -58.07 -30.82 -0.41
N GLN A 54 -59.14 -30.69 0.36
CA GLN A 54 -59.39 -29.71 1.45
C GLN A 54 -59.49 -28.19 1.13
N GLY A 55 -60.71 -27.66 1.29
CA GLY A 55 -60.96 -26.46 2.12
C GLY A 55 -60.94 -25.08 1.42
N PRO A 56 -62.05 -24.30 1.44
CA PRO A 56 -62.09 -22.97 0.85
C PRO A 56 -61.69 -21.87 1.86
N GLY A 57 -60.74 -21.01 1.50
CA GLY A 57 -60.46 -19.77 2.24
C GLY A 57 -59.26 -18.98 1.72
N GLN A 58 -59.44 -17.66 1.62
CA GLN A 58 -58.43 -16.63 1.29
C GLN A 58 -57.93 -16.64 -0.18
N ALA A 59 -57.94 -15.46 -0.81
CA ALA A 59 -57.48 -15.26 -2.18
C ALA A 59 -55.97 -14.97 -2.23
N PRO A 60 -55.22 -15.47 -3.23
CA PRO A 60 -53.80 -15.16 -3.37
C PRO A 60 -53.53 -13.66 -3.64
N PRO A 61 -52.42 -13.11 -3.14
CA PRO A 61 -51.97 -11.77 -3.51
C PRO A 61 -51.53 -11.70 -5.00
N PRO A 62 -51.49 -10.50 -5.61
CA PRO A 62 -51.08 -10.35 -7.01
C PRO A 62 -49.60 -10.73 -7.22
N PRO A 63 -49.23 -11.24 -8.42
CA PRO A 63 -47.88 -11.71 -8.69
C PRO A 63 -46.85 -10.57 -8.78
N PRO A 64 -45.54 -10.85 -8.54
CA PRO A 64 -44.48 -9.85 -8.68
C PRO A 64 -44.30 -9.38 -10.14
N PRO A 65 -43.83 -8.14 -10.37
CA PRO A 65 -43.42 -7.70 -11.71
C PRO A 65 -42.32 -8.57 -12.30
N GLY A 66 -42.43 -8.93 -13.58
CA GLY A 66 -41.37 -9.63 -14.31
C GLY A 66 -40.14 -8.73 -14.56
N PRO A 67 -38.99 -9.32 -14.97
CA PRO A 67 -37.77 -8.56 -15.24
C PRO A 67 -37.99 -7.47 -16.29
N GLY A 68 -37.81 -6.21 -15.90
CA GLY A 68 -37.98 -5.06 -16.78
C GLY A 68 -36.94 -5.01 -17.89
N GLN A 69 -37.35 -4.56 -19.08
CA GLN A 69 -36.43 -4.18 -20.14
C GLN A 69 -35.56 -3.00 -19.67
N PRO A 70 -34.29 -2.88 -20.12
CA PRO A 70 -33.44 -1.76 -19.73
C PRO A 70 -34.04 -0.42 -20.20
N PRO A 71 -34.00 0.64 -19.39
CA PRO A 71 -34.48 1.96 -19.79
C PRO A 71 -33.79 2.47 -21.05
N ASN A 72 -34.57 3.02 -21.98
CA ASN A 72 -34.05 3.71 -23.16
C ASN A 72 -33.42 5.04 -22.71
N TYR A 73 -32.08 5.09 -22.70
CA TYR A 73 -31.33 6.31 -22.38
C TYR A 73 -31.45 7.34 -23.52
N GLY A 74 -32.50 8.16 -23.45
CA GLY A 74 -32.53 9.43 -24.17
C GLY A 74 -31.33 10.30 -23.81
N ALA A 75 -30.77 11.02 -24.78
CA ALA A 75 -29.57 11.82 -24.58
C ALA A 75 -29.76 12.87 -23.47
N ALA A 76 -28.74 13.01 -22.62
CA ALA A 76 -28.71 14.06 -21.61
C ALA A 76 -28.57 15.45 -22.29
N PRO A 77 -29.26 16.49 -21.81
CA PRO A 77 -29.03 17.85 -22.28
C PRO A 77 -27.59 18.31 -21.99
N GLU A 78 -26.93 18.89 -22.99
CA GLU A 78 -25.60 19.46 -22.81
C GLU A 78 -25.63 20.70 -21.90
N PRO A 79 -24.65 20.89 -20.99
CA PRO A 79 -24.56 22.10 -20.20
C PRO A 79 -24.17 23.32 -21.08
N PRO A 80 -24.71 24.53 -20.81
CA PRO A 80 -24.39 25.71 -21.62
C PRO A 80 -22.88 26.00 -21.70
N SER A 81 -22.38 26.18 -22.92
CA SER A 81 -20.96 26.43 -23.18
C SER A 81 -20.56 27.86 -22.77
N ALA A 82 -19.49 27.97 -21.99
CA ALA A 82 -19.00 29.25 -21.44
C ALA A 82 -18.15 30.09 -22.44
N TYR A 83 -18.31 29.87 -23.75
CA TYR A 83 -17.52 30.51 -24.81
C TYR A 83 -18.43 31.13 -25.87
N PRO A 84 -18.27 32.42 -26.21
CA PRO A 84 -19.03 33.07 -27.28
C PRO A 84 -18.81 32.41 -28.66
N ASN A 85 -19.87 32.36 -29.46
CA ASN A 85 -19.84 31.83 -30.83
C ASN A 85 -18.94 32.71 -31.74
N PRO A 86 -17.98 32.17 -32.53
CA PRO A 86 -16.97 32.98 -33.27
C PRO A 86 -17.48 33.95 -34.35
N GLN A 87 -18.79 34.11 -34.53
CA GLN A 87 -19.41 35.01 -35.51
C GLN A 87 -19.68 36.43 -34.96
N GLN A 88 -19.33 36.71 -33.70
CA GLN A 88 -19.50 38.03 -33.06
C GLN A 88 -18.19 38.52 -32.39
N GLY A 89 -17.15 38.77 -33.19
CA GLY A 89 -15.89 39.33 -32.70
C GLY A 89 -14.92 39.66 -33.83
N GLY A 90 -14.76 40.93 -34.16
CA GLY A 90 -13.83 41.40 -35.20
C GLY A 90 -12.40 41.49 -34.68
N PHE A 91 -11.57 40.47 -34.94
CA PHE A 91 -10.14 40.52 -34.68
C PHE A 91 -9.42 41.27 -35.81
N GLN A 92 -8.78 42.40 -35.49
CA GLN A 92 -7.83 43.05 -36.39
C GLN A 92 -6.48 42.33 -36.35
N SER A 93 -5.83 42.19 -37.51
CA SER A 93 -4.49 41.61 -37.61
C SER A 93 -3.42 42.55 -37.01
N PRO A 94 -2.38 42.00 -36.35
CA PRO A 94 -1.31 42.82 -35.77
C PRO A 94 -0.47 43.49 -36.87
N PRO A 95 0.05 44.72 -36.63
CA PRO A 95 0.93 45.41 -37.58
C PRO A 95 2.32 44.75 -37.65
N PRO A 96 3.04 44.89 -38.79
CA PRO A 96 4.39 44.33 -38.94
C PRO A 96 5.43 45.07 -38.07
N PRO A 97 6.51 44.39 -37.63
CA PRO A 97 7.55 45.03 -36.81
C PRO A 97 8.33 46.12 -37.56
N GLY A 98 8.50 47.28 -36.91
CA GLY A 98 9.47 48.32 -37.29
C GLY A 98 10.78 48.19 -36.49
N PRO A 99 11.90 48.76 -36.98
CA PRO A 99 13.21 48.55 -36.39
C PRO A 99 13.50 49.39 -35.12
N ASP A 100 14.11 48.72 -34.15
CA ASP A 100 14.92 49.15 -33.01
C ASP A 100 15.08 50.66 -32.73
N SER A 101 14.60 51.10 -31.55
CA SER A 101 15.17 52.23 -30.82
C SER A 101 14.94 52.11 -29.30
N TYR A 102 15.89 52.59 -28.50
CA TYR A 102 15.85 52.53 -27.03
C TYR A 102 15.01 53.68 -26.45
N GLY A 103 14.11 53.40 -25.49
CA GLY A 103 13.55 54.46 -24.66
C GLY A 103 12.30 54.14 -23.83
N GLN A 104 12.45 54.23 -22.51
CA GLN A 104 11.45 54.79 -21.57
C GLN A 104 9.97 54.37 -21.73
N TYR A 105 9.58 53.24 -21.13
CA TYR A 105 8.17 52.97 -20.85
C TYR A 105 7.63 53.93 -19.76
N GLY A 106 6.58 54.69 -20.10
CA GLY A 106 5.83 55.52 -19.15
C GLY A 106 4.91 54.71 -18.24
N GLN A 107 4.61 55.24 -17.05
CA GLN A 107 3.62 54.70 -16.12
C GLN A 107 2.21 54.67 -16.76
N PRO A 108 1.48 53.53 -16.75
CA PRO A 108 0.09 53.49 -17.18
C PRO A 108 -0.82 54.29 -16.25
N GLY A 109 -1.72 55.09 -16.81
CA GLY A 109 -2.75 55.80 -16.04
C GLY A 109 -3.82 54.85 -15.46
N PRO A 110 -4.48 55.20 -14.34
CA PRO A 110 -5.48 54.35 -13.71
C PRO A 110 -6.75 54.28 -14.57
N GLY A 111 -7.05 53.09 -15.14
CA GLY A 111 -8.32 52.85 -15.83
C GLY A 111 -8.35 51.70 -16.83
N TYR A 112 -7.21 51.20 -17.33
CA TYR A 112 -7.19 50.18 -18.37
C TYR A 112 -6.70 48.81 -17.85
N ASN A 113 -7.65 47.89 -17.66
CA ASN A 113 -7.32 46.46 -17.51
C ASN A 113 -6.85 45.91 -18.87
N GLY A 114 -5.57 45.57 -18.97
CA GLY A 114 -5.01 44.94 -20.17
C GLY A 114 -5.54 43.52 -20.40
N PRO A 115 -5.38 42.98 -21.63
CA PRO A 115 -5.80 41.61 -21.94
C PRO A 115 -5.05 40.58 -21.07
N PRO A 116 -5.67 39.43 -20.75
CA PRO A 116 -5.07 38.41 -19.90
C PRO A 116 -3.74 37.92 -20.49
N GLN A 117 -2.69 37.96 -19.67
CA GLN A 117 -1.36 37.51 -20.06
C GLN A 117 -1.37 36.01 -20.38
N ALA A 118 -0.88 35.65 -21.57
CA ALA A 118 -0.74 34.24 -21.95
C ALA A 118 0.18 33.51 -20.95
N PRO A 119 -0.11 32.25 -20.57
CA PRO A 119 0.68 31.53 -19.56
C PRO A 119 2.17 31.48 -19.90
N GLN A 120 2.99 32.08 -19.04
CA GLN A 120 4.45 32.06 -19.21
C GLN A 120 4.97 30.63 -18.99
N PHE A 121 5.53 30.04 -20.03
CA PHE A 121 5.97 28.63 -20.10
C PHE A 121 7.10 28.25 -19.11
N ASN A 122 7.66 29.17 -18.32
CA ASN A 122 8.82 28.88 -17.47
C ASN A 122 8.80 29.56 -16.08
N ALA A 123 7.62 29.65 -15.45
CA ALA A 123 7.51 29.84 -14.00
C ALA A 123 6.23 29.18 -13.50
N ASN A 124 6.28 28.54 -12.32
CA ASN A 124 5.08 28.13 -11.59
C ASN A 124 5.09 28.78 -10.20
N PRO A 125 4.60 30.03 -10.06
CA PRO A 125 4.64 30.78 -8.80
C PRO A 125 3.68 30.24 -7.74
N TYR A 126 2.83 29.28 -8.10
CA TYR A 126 1.69 28.82 -7.31
C TYR A 126 1.67 27.28 -7.25
N ALA A 127 2.70 26.70 -6.63
CA ALA A 127 2.66 25.32 -6.12
C ALA A 127 1.71 25.21 -4.91
N GLN A 128 0.44 25.57 -5.13
CA GLN A 128 -0.63 25.51 -4.14
C GLN A 128 -0.81 24.07 -3.67
N PRO A 129 -0.85 23.81 -2.36
CA PRO A 129 -0.94 22.45 -1.82
C PRO A 129 -2.40 21.97 -1.81
N TYR A 130 -2.99 21.86 -3.01
CA TYR A 130 -4.24 21.14 -3.22
C TYR A 130 -4.10 19.70 -2.71
N PRO A 131 -5.19 19.05 -2.26
CA PRO A 131 -5.17 17.64 -1.91
C PRO A 131 -4.85 16.81 -3.17
N GLN A 132 -3.59 16.39 -3.27
CA GLN A 132 -3.10 15.56 -4.37
C GLN A 132 -3.87 14.23 -4.38
N GLN A 133 -4.56 13.93 -5.48
CA GLN A 133 -5.18 12.61 -5.68
C GLN A 133 -4.08 11.54 -5.62
N PHE A 134 -4.33 10.47 -4.85
CA PHE A 134 -3.29 9.49 -4.62
C PHE A 134 -2.90 8.75 -5.90
N SER A 135 -1.60 8.73 -6.21
CA SER A 135 -1.03 7.75 -7.12
C SER A 135 0.30 7.23 -6.59
N VAL A 136 0.56 5.95 -6.82
CA VAL A 136 1.81 5.28 -6.41
C VAL A 136 3.02 5.94 -7.10
N GLY A 137 2.87 6.34 -8.37
CA GLY A 137 3.88 7.09 -9.10
C GLY A 137 4.22 8.44 -8.46
N ALA A 138 3.23 9.21 -8.00
CA ALA A 138 3.47 10.47 -7.29
C ALA A 138 4.14 10.22 -5.93
N ALA A 139 3.71 9.22 -5.16
CA ALA A 139 4.30 8.88 -3.87
C ALA A 139 5.79 8.47 -3.98
N ILE A 140 6.13 7.63 -4.97
CA ILE A 140 7.51 7.21 -5.24
C ILE A 140 8.35 8.38 -5.76
N SER A 141 7.80 9.19 -6.68
CA SER A 141 8.49 10.39 -7.19
C SER A 141 8.74 11.43 -6.09
N TYR A 142 7.79 11.59 -5.17
CA TYR A 142 7.96 12.40 -3.97
C TYR A 142 9.09 11.84 -3.10
N GLY A 143 9.08 10.53 -2.81
CA GLY A 143 10.11 9.88 -2.00
C GLY A 143 11.52 10.04 -2.57
N TRP A 144 11.71 9.85 -3.88
CA TRP A 144 12.99 10.12 -4.55
C TRP A 144 13.43 11.58 -4.43
N ASN A 145 12.54 12.54 -4.69
CA ASN A 145 12.86 13.96 -4.58
C ASN A 145 13.14 14.39 -3.13
N ALA A 146 12.39 13.85 -2.16
CA ALA A 146 12.56 14.10 -0.74
C ALA A 146 13.94 13.64 -0.25
N VAL A 147 14.35 12.42 -0.62
CA VAL A 147 15.68 11.89 -0.27
C VAL A 147 16.79 12.64 -0.99
N PHE A 148 16.70 12.91 -2.30
CA PHE A 148 17.81 13.57 -2.99
C PHE A 148 17.99 15.06 -2.64
N LYS A 149 16.90 15.81 -2.38
CA LYS A 149 17.01 17.22 -1.95
C LYS A 149 17.49 17.36 -0.51
N ALA A 150 16.94 16.57 0.40
CA ALA A 150 17.35 16.52 1.81
C ALA A 150 18.33 15.36 2.10
N GLY A 151 19.25 15.07 1.17
CA GLY A 151 20.12 13.89 1.23
C GLY A 151 20.95 13.78 2.50
N GLY A 152 21.56 14.89 2.94
CA GLY A 152 22.31 14.94 4.19
C GLY A 152 21.48 14.56 5.41
N PHE A 153 20.19 14.94 5.45
CA PHE A 153 19.26 14.56 6.51
C PHE A 153 18.85 13.09 6.39
N TRP A 154 18.29 12.66 5.26
CA TRP A 154 17.71 11.33 5.12
C TRP A 154 18.75 10.21 5.15
N ILE A 155 19.87 10.38 4.44
CA ILE A 155 20.96 9.39 4.43
C ILE A 155 21.66 9.41 5.79
N GLY A 156 21.91 10.59 6.36
CA GLY A 156 22.51 10.72 7.70
C GLY A 156 21.66 10.06 8.80
N LEU A 157 20.33 10.25 8.77
CA LEU A 157 19.41 9.61 9.72
C LEU A 157 19.39 8.08 9.55
N THR A 158 19.50 7.60 8.32
CA THR A 158 19.57 6.15 7.99
C THR A 158 20.89 5.54 8.42
N VAL A 159 22.02 6.23 8.24
CA VAL A 159 23.32 5.82 8.75
C VAL A 159 23.35 5.82 10.28
N ILE A 160 22.78 6.84 10.94
CA ILE A 160 22.65 6.87 12.41
C ILE A 160 21.80 5.68 12.90
N ALA A 161 20.63 5.45 12.30
CA ALA A 161 19.77 4.33 12.67
C ALA A 161 20.47 2.98 12.52
N TRP A 162 21.14 2.77 11.38
CA TRP A 162 21.88 1.54 11.08
C TRP A 162 23.07 1.33 12.04
N LEU A 163 23.89 2.37 12.27
CA LEU A 163 25.02 2.30 13.21
C LEU A 163 24.58 1.98 14.64
N VAL A 164 23.49 2.60 15.12
CA VAL A 164 22.95 2.31 16.47
C VAL A 164 22.42 0.87 16.54
N VAL A 165 21.65 0.42 15.53
CA VAL A 165 21.13 -0.97 15.49
C VAL A 165 22.26 -2.00 15.42
N VAL A 166 23.29 -1.76 14.60
CA VAL A 166 24.47 -2.65 14.50
C VAL A 166 25.26 -2.66 15.80
N LEU A 167 25.54 -1.49 16.39
CA LEU A 167 26.30 -1.38 17.65
C LEU A 167 25.58 -2.08 18.80
N VAL A 168 24.28 -1.83 18.98
CA VAL A 168 23.49 -2.46 20.06
C VAL A 168 23.37 -3.97 19.83
N SER A 169 23.19 -4.42 18.59
CA SER A 169 23.13 -5.85 18.28
C SER A 169 24.47 -6.54 18.52
N PHE A 170 25.60 -5.91 18.14
CA PHE A 170 26.95 -6.43 18.40
C PHE A 170 27.27 -6.50 19.90
N LEU A 171 26.89 -5.49 20.68
CA LEU A 171 27.17 -5.44 22.12
C LEU A 171 26.28 -6.36 22.96
N LEU A 172 25.02 -6.59 22.54
CA LEU A 172 24.03 -7.30 23.37
C LEU A 172 23.65 -8.70 22.87
N ASN A 173 23.85 -9.02 21.58
CA ASN A 173 23.49 -10.33 21.03
C ASN A 173 24.75 -11.16 20.74
N PRO A 174 25.08 -12.19 21.57
CA PRO A 174 26.30 -12.99 21.41
C PRO A 174 26.39 -13.74 20.07
N ALA A 175 25.26 -14.02 19.41
CA ALA A 175 25.28 -14.63 18.07
C ALA A 175 25.79 -13.65 17.01
N VAL A 176 25.56 -12.34 17.18
CA VAL A 176 26.09 -11.30 16.30
C VAL A 176 27.58 -11.12 16.56
N SER A 177 28.02 -10.97 17.82
CA SER A 177 29.45 -10.82 18.12
C SER A 177 30.28 -12.04 17.67
N ALA A 178 29.81 -13.26 17.93
CA ALA A 178 30.46 -14.49 17.46
C ALA A 178 30.49 -14.60 15.92
N SER A 179 29.49 -14.06 15.22
CA SER A 179 29.50 -13.98 13.76
C SER A 179 30.56 -13.01 13.23
N PHE A 180 30.87 -11.93 13.97
CA PHE A 180 31.99 -11.03 13.66
C PHE A 180 33.35 -11.66 13.98
N GLU A 181 33.48 -12.38 15.09
CA GLU A 181 34.69 -13.16 15.44
C GLU A 181 34.98 -14.28 14.42
N GLY A 182 33.95 -14.80 13.75
CA GLY A 182 34.08 -15.83 12.71
C GLY A 182 34.69 -15.36 11.37
N PHE A 183 34.85 -14.05 11.13
CA PHE A 183 35.41 -13.52 9.87
C PHE A 183 36.92 -13.80 9.75
N GLY A 184 37.26 -15.00 9.30
CA GLY A 184 38.59 -15.34 8.79
C GLY A 184 39.18 -16.65 9.31
N THR A 185 38.64 -17.24 10.38
CA THR A 185 39.27 -18.39 11.05
C THR A 185 38.47 -19.68 11.11
N ASP A 186 37.13 -19.66 11.21
CA ASP A 186 36.37 -20.91 11.34
C ASP A 186 34.86 -20.81 11.01
N TYR A 187 34.47 -21.15 9.78
CA TYR A 187 33.05 -21.20 9.38
C TYR A 187 32.26 -22.33 10.07
N SER A 188 32.92 -23.32 10.69
CA SER A 188 32.22 -24.37 11.47
C SER A 188 31.58 -23.82 12.75
N ARG A 189 31.94 -22.59 13.15
CA ARG A 189 31.45 -21.89 14.35
C ARG A 189 30.35 -20.87 14.09
N VAL A 190 29.75 -20.85 12.88
CA VAL A 190 28.52 -20.09 12.63
C VAL A 190 27.38 -20.73 13.44
N ALA A 191 27.27 -20.31 14.70
CA ALA A 191 26.35 -20.91 15.66
C ALA A 191 24.91 -20.68 15.21
N VAL A 192 24.17 -21.77 14.97
CA VAL A 192 22.71 -21.72 14.85
C VAL A 192 22.17 -21.17 16.18
N PRO A 193 21.58 -19.96 16.22
CA PRO A 193 21.34 -19.30 17.51
C PRO A 193 20.22 -19.99 18.28
N GLY A 194 20.59 -20.78 19.29
CA GLY A 194 19.64 -21.28 20.28
C GLY A 194 18.98 -20.13 21.03
N PHE A 195 17.73 -20.31 21.46
CA PHE A 195 17.05 -19.32 22.28
C PHE A 195 17.83 -19.08 23.58
N THR A 196 18.17 -17.82 23.85
CA THR A 196 18.83 -17.41 25.10
C THR A 196 18.11 -16.20 25.70
N VAL A 197 18.10 -16.10 27.03
CA VAL A 197 17.50 -14.96 27.73
C VAL A 197 18.21 -13.64 27.36
N MET A 198 19.54 -13.67 27.18
CA MET A 198 20.30 -12.51 26.73
C MET A 198 19.92 -12.10 25.29
N GLY A 199 19.82 -13.06 24.36
CA GLY A 199 19.37 -12.80 22.99
C GLY A 199 17.94 -12.25 22.91
N LEU A 200 17.03 -12.71 23.78
CA LEU A 200 15.69 -12.13 23.91
C LEU A 200 15.74 -10.67 24.38
N VAL A 201 16.50 -10.37 25.44
CA VAL A 201 16.67 -9.00 25.95
C VAL A 201 17.30 -8.08 24.90
N ALA A 202 18.33 -8.55 24.18
CA ALA A 202 18.94 -7.82 23.08
C ALA A 202 17.95 -7.52 21.95
N ASN A 203 17.17 -8.52 21.52
CA ASN A 203 16.16 -8.34 20.48
C ASN A 203 15.06 -7.35 20.90
N LEU A 204 14.63 -7.37 22.16
CA LEU A 204 13.67 -6.38 22.69
C LEU A 204 14.26 -4.96 22.69
N ILE A 205 15.51 -4.78 23.12
CA ILE A 205 16.17 -3.47 23.14
C ILE A 205 16.37 -2.93 21.70
N THR A 206 16.92 -3.75 20.80
CA THR A 206 17.10 -3.38 19.38
C THR A 206 15.77 -3.08 18.69
N GLY A 207 14.70 -3.84 18.98
CA GLY A 207 13.37 -3.61 18.45
C GLY A 207 12.76 -2.28 18.93
N ILE A 208 12.85 -1.99 20.24
CA ILE A 208 12.36 -0.72 20.81
C ILE A 208 13.10 0.46 20.18
N ILE A 209 14.43 0.39 20.04
CA ILE A 209 15.24 1.42 19.37
C ILE A 209 14.81 1.58 17.90
N THR A 210 14.57 0.48 17.18
CA THR A 210 14.09 0.49 15.79
C THR A 210 12.70 1.15 15.68
N GLY A 211 11.81 0.90 16.64
CA GLY A 211 10.49 1.55 16.69
C GLY A 211 10.56 3.04 17.02
N ILE A 212 11.43 3.45 17.96
CA ILE A 212 11.71 4.87 18.25
C ILE A 212 12.22 5.56 16.98
N MET A 213 13.19 4.94 16.28
CA MET A 213 13.67 5.46 15.00
C MET A 213 12.53 5.53 13.97
N GLY A 214 11.64 4.54 13.89
CA GLY A 214 10.43 4.59 13.06
C GLY A 214 9.55 5.83 13.31
N GLY A 215 9.39 6.23 14.58
CA GLY A 215 8.74 7.49 14.95
C GLY A 215 9.51 8.75 14.52
N VAL A 216 10.84 8.76 14.66
CA VAL A 216 11.72 9.86 14.21
C VAL A 216 11.69 10.01 12.68
N PHE A 217 11.73 8.90 11.95
CA PHE A 217 11.57 8.83 10.49
C PHE A 217 10.20 9.37 10.05
N ALA A 218 9.12 8.93 10.68
CA ALA A 218 7.76 9.41 10.39
C ALA A 218 7.62 10.92 10.68
N ASN A 219 8.16 11.41 11.80
CA ASN A 219 8.19 12.84 12.14
C ASN A 219 8.95 13.65 11.08
N GLY A 220 10.15 13.22 10.68
CA GLY A 220 10.90 13.86 9.60
C GLY A 220 10.11 13.96 8.28
N GLY A 221 9.42 12.89 7.90
CA GLY A 221 8.56 12.86 6.71
C GLY A 221 7.34 13.78 6.83
N LEU A 222 6.70 13.84 8.00
CA LEU A 222 5.55 14.73 8.25
C LEU A 222 5.97 16.20 8.18
N ARG A 223 7.15 16.53 8.71
CA ARG A 223 7.69 17.90 8.68
C ARG A 223 8.09 18.31 7.26
N GLN A 224 8.74 17.44 6.46
CA GLN A 224 9.05 17.74 5.06
C GLN A 224 7.80 17.83 4.17
N THR A 225 6.80 16.95 4.36
CA THR A 225 5.50 17.05 3.64
C THR A 225 4.67 18.26 4.07
N ALA A 226 4.93 18.84 5.24
CA ALA A 226 4.41 20.13 5.67
C ALA A 226 5.22 21.35 5.15
N GLY A 227 6.25 21.13 4.31
CA GLY A 227 7.06 22.19 3.72
C GLY A 227 8.17 22.74 4.62
N GLN A 228 8.42 22.11 5.75
CA GLN A 228 9.52 22.48 6.64
C GLN A 228 10.83 21.85 6.14
N LYS A 229 11.95 22.57 6.25
CA LYS A 229 13.27 21.98 5.98
C LYS A 229 13.57 20.94 7.07
N PRO A 230 13.80 19.66 6.74
CA PRO A 230 14.02 18.65 7.76
C PRO A 230 15.41 18.82 8.39
N SER A 231 15.48 18.80 9.71
CA SER A 231 16.74 18.86 10.47
C SER A 231 16.77 17.81 11.58
N PHE A 232 17.97 17.43 12.02
CA PHE A 232 18.15 16.27 12.91
C PHE A 232 17.44 16.42 14.26
N GLY A 233 17.75 17.47 15.03
CA GLY A 233 17.14 17.70 16.34
C GLY A 233 15.62 17.85 16.27
N GLU A 234 15.12 18.39 15.16
CA GLU A 234 13.70 18.56 14.88
C GLU A 234 12.96 17.27 14.54
N ALA A 235 13.65 16.29 13.93
CA ALA A 235 13.12 14.95 13.72
C ALA A 235 13.11 14.13 15.01
N PHE A 236 14.15 14.26 15.86
CA PHE A 236 14.17 13.63 17.19
C PHE A 236 13.18 14.27 18.18
N THR A 237 12.78 15.52 17.96
CA THR A 237 11.67 16.18 18.68
C THR A 237 10.33 15.68 18.15
N VAL A 238 9.99 14.43 18.46
CA VAL A 238 8.76 13.76 18.00
C VAL A 238 7.56 14.18 18.87
N PRO A 239 6.51 14.81 18.29
CA PRO A 239 5.24 15.01 18.98
C PRO A 239 4.68 13.70 19.52
N ASN A 240 4.07 13.74 20.71
CA ASN A 240 3.43 12.57 21.32
C ASN A 240 4.38 11.37 21.57
N MET A 241 5.67 11.65 21.88
CA MET A 241 6.70 10.63 22.08
C MET A 241 6.31 9.50 23.06
N GLN A 242 5.46 9.77 24.07
CA GLN A 242 4.95 8.74 24.98
C GLN A 242 4.17 7.63 24.24
N ASN A 243 3.24 7.97 23.35
CA ASN A 243 2.49 6.98 22.58
C ASN A 243 3.36 6.33 21.49
N VAL A 244 4.34 7.06 20.94
CA VAL A 244 5.34 6.49 20.02
C VAL A 244 6.19 5.42 20.73
N LEU A 245 6.63 5.67 21.96
CA LEU A 245 7.36 4.70 22.79
C LEU A 245 6.51 3.47 23.13
N ILE A 246 5.26 3.67 23.55
CA ILE A 246 4.35 2.53 23.84
C ILE A 246 4.09 1.71 22.58
N TRP A 247 3.86 2.35 21.43
CA TRP A 247 3.70 1.65 20.15
C TRP A 247 4.97 0.89 19.75
N ALA A 248 6.17 1.49 19.91
CA ALA A 248 7.43 0.83 19.64
C ALA A 248 7.63 -0.45 20.49
N VAL A 249 7.28 -0.40 21.79
CA VAL A 249 7.30 -1.56 22.69
C VAL A 249 6.28 -2.62 22.26
N VAL A 250 5.01 -2.22 22.03
CA VAL A 250 3.94 -3.14 21.62
C VAL A 250 4.27 -3.83 20.29
N TRP A 251 4.71 -3.08 19.28
CA TRP A 251 5.12 -3.62 17.98
C TRP A 251 6.31 -4.57 18.11
N THR A 252 7.29 -4.25 18.96
CA THR A 252 8.46 -5.12 19.22
C THR A 252 8.05 -6.44 19.85
N VAL A 253 7.18 -6.41 20.88
CA VAL A 253 6.70 -7.63 21.54
C VAL A 253 5.84 -8.47 20.59
N VAL A 254 4.92 -7.86 19.84
CA VAL A 254 4.07 -8.57 18.87
C VAL A 254 4.90 -9.21 17.77
N SER A 255 5.77 -8.45 17.10
CA SER A 255 6.60 -8.98 16.00
C SER A 255 7.60 -10.03 16.49
N GLY A 256 8.25 -9.82 17.64
CA GLY A 256 9.19 -10.77 18.25
C GLY A 256 8.54 -12.10 18.64
N LEU A 257 7.33 -12.07 19.22
CA LEU A 257 6.57 -13.29 19.52
C LEU A 257 6.17 -14.05 18.25
N LEU A 258 5.64 -13.35 17.24
CA LEU A 258 5.25 -13.96 15.97
C LEU A 258 6.43 -14.64 15.25
N THR A 259 7.61 -14.00 15.22
CA THR A 259 8.82 -14.58 14.62
C THR A 259 9.42 -15.73 15.41
N THR A 260 9.21 -15.79 16.74
CA THR A 260 9.75 -16.86 17.60
C THR A 260 8.94 -18.15 17.51
N ILE A 261 7.62 -18.06 17.28
CA ILE A 261 6.71 -19.22 17.31
C ILE A 261 6.82 -20.09 16.05
N SER A 262 6.88 -19.49 14.86
CA SER A 262 7.18 -20.22 13.61
C SER A 262 7.44 -19.26 12.45
N SER A 263 8.30 -19.65 11.50
CA SER A 263 8.43 -18.97 10.22
C SER A 263 7.10 -18.88 9.45
N ALA A 264 6.15 -19.78 9.68
CA ALA A 264 4.80 -19.73 9.11
C ALA A 264 3.99 -18.50 9.59
N LEU A 265 4.24 -18.00 10.81
CA LEU A 265 3.56 -16.81 11.34
C LEU A 265 4.09 -15.49 10.76
N SER A 266 5.15 -15.52 9.93
CA SER A 266 5.65 -14.34 9.21
C SER A 266 4.56 -13.65 8.37
N ILE A 267 3.62 -14.41 7.82
CA ILE A 267 2.47 -13.87 7.07
C ILE A 267 1.59 -13.00 7.98
N VAL A 268 1.38 -13.41 9.25
CA VAL A 268 0.64 -12.61 10.23
C VAL A 268 1.39 -11.32 10.54
N THR A 269 2.71 -11.37 10.73
CA THR A 269 3.54 -10.17 10.95
C THR A 269 3.45 -9.19 9.78
N LEU A 270 3.46 -9.69 8.53
CA LEU A 270 3.30 -8.88 7.33
C LEU A 270 1.89 -8.25 7.24
N VAL A 271 0.82 -8.98 7.58
CA VAL A 271 -0.55 -8.46 7.58
C VAL A 271 -0.74 -7.39 8.65
N VAL A 272 -0.26 -7.60 9.89
CA VAL A 272 -0.35 -6.58 10.94
C VAL A 272 0.51 -5.36 10.58
N GLY A 273 1.72 -5.56 10.05
CA GLY A 273 2.59 -4.46 9.59
C GLY A 273 1.97 -3.65 8.44
N PHE A 274 1.29 -4.29 7.50
CA PHE A 274 0.52 -3.63 6.45
C PHE A 274 -0.62 -2.79 7.01
N LEU A 275 -1.43 -3.35 7.91
CA LEU A 275 -2.56 -2.63 8.54
C LEU A 275 -2.11 -1.49 9.47
N THR A 276 -0.90 -1.58 10.05
CA THR A 276 -0.32 -0.57 10.95
C THR A 276 0.69 0.36 10.27
N LEU A 277 0.80 0.33 8.93
CA LEU A 277 1.72 1.13 8.12
C LEU A 277 1.67 2.65 8.43
N PHE A 278 0.50 3.18 8.79
CA PHE A 278 0.29 4.59 9.08
C PHE A 278 0.19 4.89 10.59
N ALA A 279 0.45 3.93 11.48
CA ALA A 279 0.29 4.10 12.92
C ALA A 279 1.18 5.24 13.47
N TYR A 280 2.46 5.31 13.10
CA TYR A 280 3.34 6.43 13.49
C TYR A 280 2.81 7.78 12.98
N PRO A 281 2.49 7.96 11.68
CA PRO A 281 1.80 9.16 11.20
C PRO A 281 0.55 9.56 11.99
N PHE A 282 -0.36 8.64 12.29
CA PHE A 282 -1.56 8.95 13.09
C PHE A 282 -1.25 9.38 14.53
N ILE A 283 -0.33 8.69 15.21
CA ILE A 283 0.08 9.01 16.59
C ILE A 283 0.71 10.41 16.65
N ILE A 284 1.51 10.76 15.66
CA ILE A 284 2.33 11.99 15.63
C ILE A 284 1.52 13.19 15.07
N ASP A 285 1.00 13.11 13.85
CA ASP A 285 0.34 14.22 13.14
C ASP A 285 -0.99 14.62 13.80
N ARG A 286 -1.71 13.65 14.38
CA ARG A 286 -3.01 13.87 15.04
C ARG A 286 -2.98 13.77 16.57
N ASN A 287 -1.79 13.62 17.17
CA ASN A 287 -1.58 13.55 18.63
C ASN A 287 -2.50 12.52 19.33
N MET A 288 -2.73 11.36 18.69
CA MET A 288 -3.67 10.33 19.14
C MET A 288 -3.04 9.31 20.12
N SER A 289 -3.87 8.60 20.89
CA SER A 289 -3.37 7.45 21.66
C SER A 289 -2.76 6.40 20.71
N TRP A 290 -1.83 5.56 21.20
CA TRP A 290 -1.25 4.49 20.37
C TRP A 290 -2.32 3.52 19.84
N ILE A 291 -3.37 3.26 20.65
CA ILE A 291 -4.51 2.42 20.27
C ILE A 291 -5.29 3.07 19.13
N ASP A 292 -5.60 4.36 19.24
CA ASP A 292 -6.44 5.05 18.27
C ASP A 292 -5.68 5.40 16.98
N GLY A 293 -4.37 5.59 17.06
CA GLY A 293 -3.51 5.69 15.89
C GLY A 293 -3.36 4.37 15.15
N VAL A 294 -3.32 3.23 15.85
CA VAL A 294 -3.44 1.90 15.24
C VAL A 294 -4.81 1.73 14.58
N LYS A 295 -5.93 2.01 15.27
CA LYS A 295 -7.28 1.95 14.67
C LYS A 295 -7.39 2.83 13.43
N GLY A 296 -6.89 4.07 13.49
CA GLY A 296 -6.87 5.01 12.36
C GLY A 296 -6.08 4.47 11.17
N SER A 297 -4.92 3.85 11.42
CA SER A 297 -4.15 3.14 10.39
C SER A 297 -4.95 1.99 9.77
N VAL A 298 -5.52 1.09 10.59
CA VAL A 298 -6.33 -0.04 10.08
C VAL A 298 -7.50 0.48 9.24
N GLN A 299 -8.20 1.53 9.68
CA GLN A 299 -9.30 2.15 8.95
C GLN A 299 -8.84 2.78 7.63
N MET A 300 -7.75 3.57 7.63
CA MET A 300 -7.21 4.19 6.42
C MET A 300 -6.74 3.14 5.40
N VAL A 301 -6.06 2.09 5.86
CA VAL A 301 -5.59 0.99 5.00
C VAL A 301 -6.77 0.20 4.44
N THR A 302 -7.79 -0.13 5.26
CA THR A 302 -8.99 -0.85 4.78
C THR A 302 -9.87 -0.03 3.84
N GLN A 303 -9.90 1.30 3.98
CA GLN A 303 -10.56 2.21 3.02
C GLN A 303 -9.77 2.38 1.71
N ASN A 304 -8.44 2.20 1.73
CA ASN A 304 -7.55 2.44 0.58
C ASN A 304 -6.75 1.18 0.18
N LEU A 305 -7.34 -0.02 0.30
CA LEU A 305 -6.62 -1.30 0.18
C LEU A 305 -5.81 -1.43 -1.11
N GLY A 306 -6.44 -1.28 -2.28
CA GLY A 306 -5.76 -1.44 -3.57
C GLY A 306 -4.59 -0.46 -3.73
N SER A 307 -4.81 0.81 -3.43
CA SER A 307 -3.79 1.86 -3.47
C SER A 307 -2.63 1.61 -2.50
N THR A 308 -2.93 1.11 -1.29
CA THR A 308 -1.91 0.81 -0.26
C THR A 308 -1.13 -0.47 -0.60
N ILE A 309 -1.79 -1.50 -1.13
CA ILE A 309 -1.14 -2.74 -1.60
C ILE A 309 -0.19 -2.42 -2.77
N LEU A 310 -0.65 -1.67 -3.77
CA LEU A 310 0.19 -1.28 -4.92
C LEU A 310 1.39 -0.43 -4.49
N LEU A 311 1.21 0.48 -3.53
CA LEU A 311 2.33 1.23 -2.94
C LEU A 311 3.32 0.31 -2.23
N MET A 312 2.83 -0.60 -1.37
CA MET A 312 3.69 -1.44 -0.54
C MET A 312 4.43 -2.49 -1.39
N LEU A 313 3.80 -3.04 -2.45
CA LEU A 313 4.47 -3.88 -3.45
C LEU A 313 5.54 -3.12 -4.24
N ALA A 314 5.27 -1.88 -4.66
CA ALA A 314 6.25 -1.08 -5.39
C ALA A 314 7.44 -0.67 -4.51
N LEU A 315 7.19 -0.28 -3.25
CA LEU A 315 8.26 -0.01 -2.28
C LEU A 315 9.03 -1.29 -1.91
N LEU A 316 8.38 -2.45 -1.80
CA LEU A 316 9.05 -3.73 -1.60
C LEU A 316 9.99 -4.05 -2.77
N GLY A 317 9.53 -3.90 -4.02
CA GLY A 317 10.37 -4.09 -5.21
C GLY A 317 11.57 -3.13 -5.24
N ILE A 318 11.36 -1.85 -4.92
CA ILE A 318 12.42 -0.83 -4.83
C ILE A 318 13.46 -1.22 -3.75
N ASN A 319 13.03 -1.67 -2.56
CA ASN A 319 13.96 -2.10 -1.50
C ASN A 319 14.67 -3.41 -1.83
N ILE A 320 14.05 -4.35 -2.55
CA ILE A 320 14.73 -5.57 -3.04
C ILE A 320 15.85 -5.19 -4.01
N VAL A 321 15.58 -4.28 -4.97
CA VAL A 321 16.63 -3.77 -5.88
C VAL A 321 17.71 -3.01 -5.09
N GLY A 322 17.35 -2.22 -4.10
CA GLY A 322 18.29 -1.55 -3.20
C GLY A 322 19.17 -2.50 -2.38
N ALA A 323 18.62 -3.64 -1.95
CA ALA A 323 19.36 -4.69 -1.24
C ALA A 323 20.33 -5.45 -2.15
N LEU A 324 19.94 -5.73 -3.40
CA LEU A 324 20.79 -6.39 -4.40
C LEU A 324 22.04 -5.57 -4.76
N LEU A 325 22.01 -4.25 -4.59
CA LEU A 325 23.17 -3.36 -4.69
C LEU A 325 24.05 -3.41 -3.42
N CYS A 326 24.46 -4.62 -3.01
CA CYS A 326 25.27 -4.91 -1.82
C CYS A 326 24.75 -4.26 -0.53
N GLY A 327 23.43 -4.14 -0.37
CA GLY A 327 22.78 -3.45 0.74
C GLY A 327 22.91 -1.91 0.74
N LEU A 328 23.84 -1.32 -0.01
CA LEU A 328 24.08 0.12 -0.04
C LEU A 328 22.88 0.91 -0.58
N GLY A 329 22.11 0.32 -1.49
CA GLY A 329 20.87 0.94 -1.98
C GLY A 329 19.81 1.15 -0.89
N LEU A 330 19.82 0.33 0.19
CA LEU A 330 18.89 0.49 1.31
C LEU A 330 19.08 1.81 2.06
N LEU A 331 20.28 2.42 2.02
CA LEU A 331 20.54 3.75 2.58
C LEU A 331 19.73 4.86 1.90
N ILE A 332 19.21 4.59 0.69
CA ILE A 332 18.38 5.51 -0.10
C ILE A 332 16.93 5.00 -0.15
N THR A 333 16.70 3.70 -0.35
CA THR A 333 15.34 3.15 -0.50
C THR A 333 14.55 3.09 0.80
N ALA A 334 15.20 2.93 1.96
CA ALA A 334 14.53 2.96 3.26
C ALA A 334 13.94 4.35 3.59
N PRO A 335 14.70 5.47 3.58
CA PRO A 335 14.12 6.79 3.81
C PRO A 335 13.14 7.22 2.69
N LEU A 336 13.35 6.76 1.45
CA LEU A 336 12.40 6.96 0.34
C LEU A 336 11.05 6.31 0.67
N SER A 337 11.06 5.10 1.24
CA SER A 337 9.85 4.37 1.62
C SER A 337 9.07 5.08 2.72
N VAL A 338 9.77 5.72 3.66
CA VAL A 338 9.18 6.60 4.69
C VAL A 338 8.57 7.85 4.05
N ALA A 339 9.31 8.56 3.20
CA ALA A 339 8.80 9.76 2.54
C ALA A 339 7.58 9.46 1.63
N ALA A 340 7.57 8.32 0.94
CA ALA A 340 6.46 7.84 0.13
C ALA A 340 5.25 7.40 0.95
N SER A 341 5.44 6.74 2.11
CA SER A 341 4.34 6.35 2.99
C SER A 341 3.71 7.54 3.71
N VAL A 342 4.49 8.56 4.09
CA VAL A 342 3.95 9.81 4.64
C VAL A 342 3.24 10.65 3.57
N PHE A 343 3.73 10.68 2.33
CA PHE A 343 2.99 11.26 1.21
C PHE A 343 1.62 10.57 1.03
N ALA A 344 1.58 9.23 1.08
CA ALA A 344 0.35 8.45 1.01
C ALA A 344 -0.61 8.77 2.16
N TYR A 345 -0.10 8.81 3.40
CA TYR A 345 -0.86 9.20 4.58
C TYR A 345 -1.54 10.57 4.43
N ARG A 346 -0.79 11.58 3.94
CA ARG A 346 -1.32 12.93 3.71
C ARG A 346 -2.36 12.95 2.60
N SER A 347 -2.09 12.28 1.48
CA SER A 347 -3.02 12.18 0.34
C SER A 347 -4.32 11.47 0.73
N PHE A 348 -4.26 10.34 1.43
CA PHE A 348 -5.45 9.66 1.98
C PHE A 348 -6.17 10.49 3.05
N SER A 349 -5.44 11.33 3.80
CA SER A 349 -6.02 12.30 4.74
C SER A 349 -6.56 13.57 4.08
N GLN A 350 -6.45 13.71 2.74
CA GLN A 350 -6.75 14.94 1.97
C GLN A 350 -6.02 16.19 2.52
N GLN A 351 -4.84 16.00 3.11
CA GLN A 351 -4.01 17.06 3.66
C GLN A 351 -3.18 17.76 2.59
N PRO A 352 -2.88 19.06 2.78
CA PRO A 352 -1.82 19.77 2.07
C PRO A 352 -0.49 19.01 2.06
N ILE A 353 0.07 18.83 0.86
CA ILE A 353 1.43 18.29 0.63
C ILE A 353 2.27 19.38 -0.04
N ALA A 354 3.29 19.87 0.65
CA ALA A 354 4.27 20.76 0.06
C ALA A 354 5.26 19.98 -0.83
N PRO A 355 5.76 20.55 -1.94
CA PRO A 355 6.89 19.97 -2.68
C PRO A 355 8.08 19.75 -1.75
N PRO A 356 8.90 18.69 -1.94
CA PRO A 356 10.07 18.51 -1.09
C PRO A 356 11.05 19.67 -1.29
N ALA A 357 11.44 20.28 -0.17
CA ALA A 357 12.48 21.30 -0.05
C ALA A 357 13.86 20.66 0.15
#